data_AF-A0A964BRC2-F1
#
_entry.id   AF-A0A964BRC2-F1
#
_cell.length_a   1.000
_cell.length_b   1.000
_cell.length_c   1.000
_cell.angle_alpha   90.00
_cell.angle_beta   90.00
_cell.angle_gamma   90.00
#
_symmetry.space_group_name_H-M   'P 1'
#
loop_
_entity.id
_entity.type
_entity.pdbx_description
1 polymer ?
#
loop_
_entity_poly.entity_id
_entity_poly.type
_entity_poly.pdbx_seq_one_letter_code
_entity_poly.pdbx_strand_id
1 'polypeptide(L)'
;MLHKYFDSAIALTSICSIGLATLTLAEDTIAYEQPDTVKDLQLQRLDNSLAANIKSLKEVEPLVPPEPAPQPISIAAINTIKEFEGFESQAYIDTDGTPVIGYGLSAIGGVPVQIGDRIDSNEADAALHAQLQVIQQKLDKAISVDLSDRQLGAIASLAFNAGVDSIEKSSLVRKINAGDYHGAADEFLRWDKANVRGILVQLPGLTRRRQAERQLFLLDS
;
A
#
# COMPACT_ATOMS: atom_id res chain seq x y z
N MET A 1 -14.90 30.83 34.12
CA MET A 1 -13.84 31.43 33.27
C MET A 1 -14.45 32.65 32.60
N LEU A 2 -13.89 33.87 32.61
CA LEU A 2 -12.64 34.40 33.19
C LEU A 2 -12.90 35.83 33.68
N HIS A 3 -12.20 36.25 34.74
CA HIS A 3 -11.91 37.67 35.00
C HIS A 3 -10.71 37.75 35.95
N LYS A 4 -9.53 38.09 35.41
CA LYS A 4 -8.30 38.47 36.15
C LYS A 4 -7.20 38.87 35.17
N TYR A 5 -6.37 39.85 35.57
CA TYR A 5 -5.15 40.33 34.89
C TYR A 5 -5.37 41.04 33.53
N PHE A 6 -4.68 42.13 33.15
CA PHE A 6 -3.63 42.99 33.76
C PHE A 6 -3.94 44.45 33.35
N ASP A 7 -3.63 45.54 34.07
CA ASP A 7 -3.29 45.72 35.50
C ASP A 7 -3.45 47.23 35.87
N SER A 8 -2.62 47.84 36.73
CA SER A 8 -2.57 49.31 36.93
C SER A 8 -1.16 49.81 37.28
N ALA A 9 -0.65 50.81 36.55
CA ALA A 9 0.61 51.50 36.88
C ALA A 9 0.46 53.03 36.73
N ILE A 10 0.70 53.75 37.83
CA ILE A 10 0.62 55.21 37.92
C ILE A 10 2.00 55.81 37.62
N ALA A 11 2.06 56.88 36.82
CA ALA A 11 3.22 57.78 36.76
C ALA A 11 2.78 59.25 36.62
N LEU A 12 3.55 60.14 37.22
CA LEU A 12 3.21 61.54 37.53
C LEU A 12 3.70 62.56 36.48
N THR A 13 3.38 63.85 36.72
CA THR A 13 3.94 65.09 36.13
C THR A 13 3.36 65.55 34.78
N SER A 14 3.27 66.86 34.45
CA SER A 14 3.07 68.09 35.25
C SER A 14 2.75 69.28 34.31
N ILE A 15 1.82 70.18 34.68
CA ILE A 15 1.64 71.57 34.17
C ILE A 15 1.42 71.78 32.64
N CYS A 16 0.27 72.34 32.22
CA CYS A 16 0.11 73.75 31.77
C CYS A 16 -1.25 74.08 31.09
N SER A 17 -2.00 74.99 31.69
CA SER A 17 -2.74 76.15 31.11
C SER A 17 -3.46 76.13 29.74
N ILE A 18 -4.73 76.61 29.80
CA ILE A 18 -5.53 77.36 28.79
C ILE A 18 -6.26 76.54 27.69
N GLY A 19 -7.59 76.76 27.59
CA GLY A 19 -8.40 76.33 26.44
C GLY A 19 -9.91 76.22 26.74
N LEU A 20 -10.65 77.33 26.73
CA LEU A 20 -12.10 77.36 26.94
C LEU A 20 -12.85 77.20 25.60
N ALA A 21 -13.58 76.10 25.38
CA ALA A 21 -14.61 76.01 24.34
C ALA A 21 -15.63 74.89 24.64
N THR A 22 -16.91 75.22 24.64
CA THR A 22 -18.04 74.26 24.75
C THR A 22 -18.31 73.57 23.42
N LEU A 23 -18.55 72.25 23.43
CA LEU A 23 -18.96 71.51 22.23
C LEU A 23 -20.37 70.92 22.40
N THR A 24 -21.27 71.28 21.49
CA THR A 24 -22.65 70.80 21.41
C THR A 24 -22.74 69.44 20.72
N LEU A 25 -23.58 68.54 21.25
CA LEU A 25 -23.93 67.26 20.62
C LEU A 25 -24.93 67.46 19.47
N ALA A 26 -24.78 66.67 18.42
CA ALA A 26 -25.79 66.42 17.40
C ALA A 26 -26.08 64.91 17.37
N GLU A 27 -27.35 64.53 17.23
CA GLU A 27 -27.79 63.13 17.25
C GLU A 27 -28.07 62.65 15.82
N ASP A 28 -27.36 61.61 15.36
CA ASP A 28 -27.65 60.93 14.10
C ASP A 28 -28.74 59.87 14.30
N THR A 29 -29.78 59.92 13.47
CA THR A 29 -30.90 58.96 13.48
C THR A 29 -30.65 57.83 12.49
N ILE A 30 -30.68 56.58 12.96
CA ILE A 30 -30.58 55.38 12.11
C ILE A 30 -31.97 54.88 11.75
N ALA A 31 -32.25 54.68 10.46
CA ALA A 31 -33.52 54.17 9.96
C ALA A 31 -33.65 52.64 10.15
N TYR A 32 -34.85 52.16 10.49
CA TYR A 32 -35.14 50.74 10.73
C TYR A 32 -35.90 50.17 9.52
N GLU A 33 -35.22 49.37 8.68
CA GLU A 33 -35.88 48.67 7.56
C GLU A 33 -36.91 47.64 8.07
N GLN A 34 -38.05 47.56 7.37
CA GLN A 34 -39.12 46.61 7.72
C GLN A 34 -38.80 45.22 7.15
N PRO A 35 -39.14 44.13 7.86
CA PRO A 35 -38.84 42.77 7.41
C PRO A 35 -39.62 42.41 6.13
N ASP A 36 -38.90 41.85 5.15
CA ASP A 36 -39.46 41.42 3.87
C ASP A 36 -40.04 40.01 3.97
N THR A 37 -41.32 39.95 4.34
CA THR A 37 -42.08 38.71 4.60
C THR A 37 -41.99 37.67 3.47
N VAL A 38 -41.77 38.08 2.23
CA VAL A 38 -41.64 37.14 1.09
C VAL A 38 -40.37 36.33 1.19
N LYS A 39 -39.27 36.97 1.63
CA LYS A 39 -37.94 36.38 1.76
C LYS A 39 -37.88 35.36 2.90
N ASP A 40 -38.52 35.68 4.03
CA ASP A 40 -38.64 34.79 5.19
C ASP A 40 -39.47 33.53 4.85
N LEU A 41 -40.57 33.70 4.09
CA LEU A 41 -41.39 32.60 3.59
C LEU A 41 -40.72 31.76 2.49
N GLN A 42 -39.65 32.25 1.85
CA GLN A 42 -38.81 31.46 0.94
C GLN A 42 -37.78 30.65 1.72
N LEU A 43 -37.11 31.26 2.71
CA LEU A 43 -36.18 30.58 3.63
C LEU A 43 -36.87 29.41 4.34
N GLN A 44 -38.03 29.65 4.94
CA GLN A 44 -38.77 28.60 5.67
C GLN A 44 -39.24 27.44 4.76
N ARG A 45 -39.48 27.68 3.47
CA ARG A 45 -39.76 26.60 2.50
C ARG A 45 -38.52 25.78 2.19
N LEU A 46 -37.36 26.42 2.09
CA LEU A 46 -36.08 25.77 1.82
C LEU A 46 -35.69 24.85 3.00
N ASP A 47 -35.82 25.35 4.23
CA ASP A 47 -35.55 24.58 5.46
C ASP A 47 -36.43 23.33 5.58
N ASN A 48 -37.74 23.48 5.30
CA ASN A 48 -38.68 22.36 5.32
C ASN A 48 -38.38 21.32 4.23
N SER A 49 -37.95 21.76 3.04
CA SER A 49 -37.52 20.85 1.96
C SER A 49 -36.22 20.12 2.32
N LEU A 50 -35.26 20.81 2.93
CA LEU A 50 -34.01 20.23 3.40
C LEU A 50 -34.27 19.19 4.51
N ALA A 51 -35.15 19.50 5.47
CA ALA A 51 -35.53 18.58 6.54
C ALA A 51 -36.23 17.31 6.02
N ALA A 52 -37.09 17.44 4.99
CA ALA A 52 -37.70 16.29 4.33
C ALA A 52 -36.66 15.40 3.63
N ASN A 53 -35.73 16.00 2.89
CA ASN A 53 -34.67 15.27 2.19
C ASN A 53 -33.71 14.56 3.16
N ILE A 54 -33.29 15.24 4.25
CA ILE A 54 -32.44 14.63 5.29
C ILE A 54 -33.13 13.44 5.98
N LYS A 55 -34.46 13.48 6.14
CA LYS A 55 -35.21 12.36 6.71
C LYS A 55 -35.18 11.12 5.81
N SER A 56 -35.11 11.30 4.48
CA SER A 56 -34.98 10.22 3.50
C SER A 56 -33.57 9.63 3.39
N LEU A 57 -32.55 10.29 3.95
CA LEU A 57 -31.14 9.87 3.89
C LEU A 57 -30.70 9.00 5.09
N LYS A 58 -31.63 8.55 5.94
CA LYS A 58 -31.32 7.77 7.16
C LYS A 58 -31.45 6.25 7.02
N GLU A 59 -31.90 5.76 5.86
CA GLU A 59 -31.89 4.34 5.51
C GLU A 59 -30.82 4.09 4.45
N VAL A 60 -29.55 4.29 4.86
CA VAL A 60 -28.41 3.71 4.15
C VAL A 60 -28.13 2.38 4.84
N GLU A 61 -28.40 1.27 4.15
CA GLU A 61 -27.99 -0.06 4.62
C GLU A 61 -26.49 -0.02 4.93
N PRO A 62 -26.03 -0.60 6.06
CA PRO A 62 -24.62 -0.56 6.41
C PRO A 62 -23.82 -1.25 5.31
N LEU A 63 -23.07 -0.45 4.55
CA LEU A 63 -22.18 -0.94 3.49
C LEU A 63 -21.24 -1.96 4.13
N VAL A 64 -21.41 -3.24 3.75
CA VAL A 64 -20.37 -4.24 3.95
C VAL A 64 -19.12 -3.66 3.28
N PRO A 65 -18.01 -3.46 4.00
CA PRO A 65 -16.79 -2.95 3.38
C PRO A 65 -16.44 -3.86 2.20
N PRO A 66 -16.05 -3.30 1.03
CA PRO A 66 -15.56 -4.15 -0.04
C PRO A 66 -14.43 -5.02 0.52
N GLU A 67 -14.48 -6.31 0.21
CA GLU A 67 -13.44 -7.27 0.56
C GLU A 67 -12.08 -6.65 0.20
N PRO A 68 -11.13 -6.54 1.15
CA PRO A 68 -9.89 -5.82 0.91
C PRO A 68 -9.17 -6.45 -0.29
N ALA A 69 -8.88 -5.62 -1.30
CA ALA A 69 -8.22 -6.09 -2.51
C ALA A 69 -6.88 -6.74 -2.15
N PRO A 70 -6.48 -7.85 -2.81
CA PRO A 70 -5.23 -8.53 -2.53
C PRO A 70 -4.04 -7.56 -2.54
N GLN A 71 -3.31 -7.55 -1.44
CA GLN A 71 -2.18 -6.65 -1.22
C GLN A 71 -1.02 -6.96 -2.19
N PRO A 72 -0.65 -6.05 -3.11
CA PRO A 72 0.28 -6.36 -4.19
C PRO A 72 1.71 -6.60 -3.69
N ILE A 73 2.46 -7.49 -4.35
CA ILE A 73 3.90 -7.67 -4.07
C ILE A 73 4.64 -6.32 -4.16
N SER A 74 5.31 -5.93 -3.08
CA SER A 74 5.96 -4.63 -2.95
C SER A 74 7.18 -4.47 -3.86
N ILE A 75 7.46 -3.22 -4.30
CA ILE A 75 8.61 -2.89 -5.15
C ILE A 75 9.95 -3.36 -4.54
N ALA A 76 10.08 -3.31 -3.21
CA ALA A 76 11.27 -3.79 -2.51
C ALA A 76 11.48 -5.30 -2.67
N ALA A 77 10.40 -6.10 -2.61
CA ALA A 77 10.46 -7.52 -2.89
C ALA A 77 10.80 -7.81 -4.36
N ILE A 78 10.23 -7.04 -5.30
CA ILE A 78 10.53 -7.18 -6.73
C ILE A 78 12.02 -6.90 -7.00
N ASN A 79 12.59 -5.84 -6.42
CA ASN A 79 14.02 -5.55 -6.55
C ASN A 79 14.90 -6.68 -5.95
N THR A 80 14.50 -7.25 -4.81
CA THR A 80 15.18 -8.40 -4.21
C THR A 80 15.17 -9.63 -5.14
N ILE A 81 14.06 -9.86 -5.86
CA ILE A 81 14.00 -10.93 -6.88
C ILE A 81 14.94 -10.63 -8.04
N LYS A 82 14.93 -9.40 -8.58
CA LYS A 82 15.86 -8.98 -9.65
C LYS A 82 17.33 -9.17 -9.27
N GLU A 83 17.70 -8.90 -8.02
CA GLU A 83 19.05 -9.12 -7.49
C GLU A 83 19.43 -10.61 -7.43
N PHE A 84 18.48 -11.51 -7.19
CA PHE A 84 18.74 -12.96 -7.19
C PHE A 84 18.78 -13.59 -8.58
N GLU A 85 17.92 -13.17 -9.51
CA GLU A 85 17.91 -13.75 -10.87
C GLU A 85 18.99 -13.14 -11.77
N GLY A 86 19.32 -11.85 -11.60
CA GLY A 86 20.12 -11.08 -12.55
C GLY A 86 19.36 -10.74 -13.83
N PHE A 87 19.86 -9.78 -14.61
CA PHE A 87 19.27 -9.38 -15.88
C PHE A 87 20.17 -9.78 -17.06
N GLU A 88 19.63 -10.58 -17.97
CA GLU A 88 20.29 -10.94 -19.23
C GLU A 88 19.51 -10.42 -20.45
N SER A 89 20.13 -9.50 -21.19
CA SER A 89 19.54 -8.84 -22.37
C SER A 89 19.41 -9.72 -23.63
N GLN A 90 19.90 -10.95 -23.58
CA GLN A 90 19.96 -11.92 -24.68
C GLN A 90 19.56 -13.31 -24.18
N ALA A 91 18.79 -14.05 -24.96
CA ALA A 91 18.36 -15.37 -24.57
C ALA A 91 19.54 -16.36 -24.46
N TYR A 92 19.54 -17.15 -23.39
CA TYR A 92 20.53 -18.20 -23.11
C TYR A 92 19.84 -19.50 -22.69
N ILE A 93 20.60 -20.59 -22.60
CA ILE A 93 20.10 -21.91 -22.16
C ILE A 93 20.37 -22.05 -20.66
N ASP A 94 19.32 -22.24 -19.85
CA ASP A 94 19.44 -22.57 -18.43
C ASP A 94 19.92 -24.03 -18.23
N THR A 95 20.28 -24.35 -16.98
CA THR A 95 20.82 -25.63 -16.52
C THR A 95 19.96 -26.86 -16.83
N ASP A 96 18.65 -26.69 -17.06
CA ASP A 96 17.73 -27.77 -17.46
C ASP A 96 17.58 -27.94 -18.99
N GLY A 97 18.15 -27.03 -19.78
CA GLY A 97 18.06 -26.99 -21.24
C GLY A 97 17.03 -25.99 -21.80
N THR A 98 16.27 -25.29 -20.95
CA THR A 98 15.24 -24.33 -21.36
C THR A 98 15.86 -22.99 -21.81
N PRO A 99 15.44 -22.41 -22.95
CA PRO A 99 15.78 -21.03 -23.29
C PRO A 99 15.12 -20.03 -22.33
N VAL A 100 15.90 -19.09 -21.80
CA VAL A 100 15.45 -18.06 -20.86
C VAL A 100 16.04 -16.69 -21.20
N ILE A 101 15.35 -15.61 -20.83
CA ILE A 101 15.78 -14.22 -21.05
C ILE A 101 15.36 -13.29 -19.91
N GLY A 102 15.98 -12.11 -19.81
CA GLY A 102 15.68 -11.11 -18.80
C GLY A 102 16.04 -11.64 -17.41
N TYR A 103 15.04 -11.74 -16.53
CA TYR A 103 15.16 -12.30 -15.18
C TYR A 103 14.89 -13.81 -15.13
N GLY A 104 15.47 -14.58 -16.07
CA GLY A 104 15.29 -16.03 -16.15
C GLY A 104 13.90 -16.49 -16.64
N LEU A 105 13.18 -15.66 -17.40
CA LEU A 105 11.86 -16.00 -17.92
C LEU A 105 11.96 -16.88 -19.18
N SER A 106 11.25 -18.01 -19.20
CA SER A 106 11.17 -18.91 -20.36
C SER A 106 10.06 -18.55 -21.37
N ALA A 107 9.21 -17.58 -21.03
CA ALA A 107 8.20 -17.03 -21.93
C ALA A 107 7.94 -15.55 -21.62
N ILE A 108 7.69 -14.74 -22.66
CA ILE A 108 7.32 -13.33 -22.55
C ILE A 108 5.92 -13.17 -23.15
N GLY A 109 4.95 -12.65 -22.38
CA GLY A 109 3.56 -12.50 -22.84
C GLY A 109 2.88 -13.82 -23.26
N GLY A 110 3.35 -14.96 -22.76
CA GLY A 110 2.89 -16.30 -23.15
C GLY A 110 3.57 -16.87 -24.41
N VAL A 111 4.48 -16.14 -25.05
CA VAL A 111 5.30 -16.63 -26.17
C VAL A 111 6.59 -17.24 -25.61
N PRO A 112 6.92 -18.51 -25.90
CA PRO A 112 8.17 -19.14 -25.47
C PRO A 112 9.40 -18.43 -26.04
N VAL A 113 10.41 -18.24 -25.20
CA VAL A 113 11.71 -17.64 -25.56
C VAL A 113 12.48 -18.55 -26.52
N GLN A 114 13.20 -17.93 -27.46
CA GLN A 114 14.04 -18.59 -28.45
C GLN A 114 15.48 -18.07 -28.39
N ILE A 115 16.45 -18.92 -28.71
CA ILE A 115 17.85 -18.50 -28.79
C ILE A 115 18.03 -17.54 -29.97
N GLY A 116 18.48 -16.33 -29.65
CA GLY A 116 18.54 -15.19 -30.57
C GLY A 116 17.65 -14.02 -30.13
N ASP A 117 16.67 -14.25 -29.26
CA ASP A 117 15.83 -13.19 -28.70
C ASP A 117 16.66 -12.18 -27.89
N ARG A 118 16.18 -10.94 -27.89
CA ARG A 118 16.74 -9.82 -27.13
C ARG A 118 15.60 -9.11 -26.39
N ILE A 119 15.92 -8.53 -25.24
CA ILE A 119 14.97 -7.77 -24.42
C ILE A 119 15.70 -6.59 -23.78
N ASP A 120 15.03 -5.44 -23.64
CA ASP A 120 15.52 -4.33 -22.83
C ASP A 120 15.12 -4.47 -21.34
N SER A 121 15.68 -3.62 -20.48
CA SER A 121 15.40 -3.68 -19.03
C SER A 121 13.96 -3.33 -18.67
N ASN A 122 13.29 -2.46 -19.43
CA ASN A 122 11.91 -2.05 -19.19
C ASN A 122 10.94 -3.16 -19.63
N GLU A 123 11.21 -3.79 -20.76
CA GLU A 123 10.48 -4.96 -21.25
C GLU A 123 10.61 -6.15 -20.28
N ALA A 124 11.83 -6.42 -19.79
CA ALA A 124 12.06 -7.46 -18.79
C ALA A 124 11.42 -7.14 -17.43
N ASP A 125 11.43 -5.87 -17.01
CA ASP A 125 10.73 -5.42 -15.81
C ASP A 125 9.21 -5.62 -15.91
N ALA A 126 8.62 -5.26 -17.05
CA ALA A 126 7.20 -5.47 -17.32
C ALA A 126 6.84 -6.97 -17.35
N ALA A 127 7.68 -7.80 -17.98
CA ALA A 127 7.49 -9.24 -18.03
C ALA A 127 7.60 -9.90 -16.65
N LEU A 128 8.57 -9.48 -15.81
CA LEU A 128 8.70 -9.91 -14.42
C LEU A 128 7.47 -9.50 -13.60
N HIS A 129 7.00 -8.26 -13.73
CA HIS A 129 5.78 -7.81 -13.06
C HIS A 129 4.55 -8.65 -13.44
N ALA A 130 4.37 -8.96 -14.72
CA ALA A 130 3.28 -9.81 -15.19
C ALA A 130 3.38 -11.24 -14.62
N GLN A 131 4.59 -11.83 -14.58
CA GLN A 131 4.81 -13.15 -14.00
C GLN A 131 4.54 -13.17 -12.48
N LEU A 132 4.95 -12.11 -11.76
CA LEU A 132 4.70 -11.97 -10.33
C LEU A 132 3.21 -11.77 -10.01
N GLN A 133 2.44 -11.10 -10.88
CA GLN A 133 0.97 -11.05 -10.77
C GLN A 133 0.33 -12.43 -10.90
N VAL A 134 0.81 -13.30 -11.81
CA VAL A 134 0.32 -14.68 -11.94
C VAL A 134 0.67 -15.52 -10.71
N ILE A 135 1.86 -15.34 -10.14
CA ILE A 135 2.28 -16.00 -8.89
C ILE A 135 1.39 -15.54 -7.73
N GLN A 136 1.20 -14.23 -7.59
CA GLN A 136 0.33 -13.63 -6.58
C GLN A 136 -1.09 -14.21 -6.64
N GLN A 137 -1.74 -14.21 -7.81
CA GLN A 137 -3.11 -14.74 -7.98
C GLN A 137 -3.28 -16.23 -7.63
N LYS A 138 -2.19 -16.99 -7.48
CA LYS A 138 -2.20 -18.36 -6.96
C LYS A 138 -1.96 -18.38 -5.44
N LEU A 139 -1.01 -17.57 -4.95
CA LEU A 139 -0.77 -17.39 -3.52
C LEU A 139 -2.01 -16.87 -2.78
N ASP A 140 -2.71 -15.86 -3.33
CA ASP A 140 -3.94 -15.27 -2.76
C ASP A 140 -5.08 -16.31 -2.62
N LYS A 141 -5.05 -17.40 -3.41
CA LYS A 141 -6.03 -18.51 -3.31
C LYS A 141 -5.60 -19.62 -2.36
N ALA A 142 -4.30 -19.70 -2.08
CA ALA A 142 -3.70 -20.75 -1.27
C ALA A 142 -3.46 -20.31 0.18
N ILE A 143 -3.31 -19.00 0.41
CA ILE A 143 -3.04 -18.38 1.70
C ILE A 143 -4.31 -17.69 2.19
N SER A 144 -4.75 -18.04 3.40
CA SER A 144 -6.04 -17.61 3.98
C SER A 144 -5.89 -16.65 5.16
N VAL A 145 -4.72 -16.00 5.27
CA VAL A 145 -4.35 -15.08 6.36
C VAL A 145 -3.66 -13.86 5.77
N ASP A 146 -3.80 -12.72 6.43
CA ASP A 146 -3.05 -11.51 6.07
C ASP A 146 -1.55 -11.74 6.33
N LEU A 147 -0.73 -11.26 5.39
CA LEU A 147 0.72 -11.30 5.45
C LEU A 147 1.30 -9.87 5.48
N SER A 148 2.55 -9.71 5.94
CA SER A 148 3.28 -8.47 5.65
C SER A 148 3.77 -8.42 4.20
N ASP A 149 4.05 -7.22 3.68
CA ASP A 149 4.73 -6.99 2.39
C ASP A 149 6.00 -7.84 2.22
N ARG A 150 6.76 -8.05 3.32
CA ARG A 150 8.00 -8.85 3.30
C ARG A 150 7.71 -10.35 3.32
N GLN A 151 6.73 -10.80 4.10
CA GLN A 151 6.31 -12.19 4.11
C GLN A 151 5.81 -12.60 2.72
N LEU A 152 4.91 -11.82 2.13
CA LEU A 152 4.45 -12.03 0.75
C LEU A 152 5.61 -11.99 -0.24
N GLY A 153 6.50 -10.99 -0.13
CA GLY A 153 7.68 -10.85 -0.99
C GLY A 153 8.65 -12.04 -0.94
N ALA A 154 8.91 -12.58 0.26
CA ALA A 154 9.73 -13.77 0.44
C ALA A 154 9.11 -15.01 -0.21
N ILE A 155 7.80 -15.23 -0.02
CA ILE A 155 7.08 -16.35 -0.65
C ILE A 155 7.07 -16.18 -2.17
N ALA A 156 6.85 -14.97 -2.68
CA ALA A 156 6.86 -14.69 -4.11
C ALA A 156 8.23 -14.97 -4.74
N SER A 157 9.35 -14.59 -4.08
CA SER A 157 10.71 -14.95 -4.52
C SER A 157 10.92 -16.45 -4.58
N LEU A 158 10.49 -17.18 -3.55
CA LEU A 158 10.58 -18.64 -3.53
C LEU A 158 9.70 -19.27 -4.62
N ALA A 159 8.48 -18.79 -4.82
CA ALA A 159 7.53 -19.29 -5.80
C ALA A 159 7.93 -18.99 -7.25
N PHE A 160 8.64 -17.88 -7.50
CA PHE A 160 9.25 -17.60 -8.78
C PHE A 160 10.34 -18.62 -9.11
N ASN A 161 11.24 -18.90 -8.17
CA ASN A 161 12.40 -19.77 -8.38
C ASN A 161 12.11 -21.29 -8.28
N ALA A 162 11.17 -21.71 -7.45
CA ALA A 162 10.84 -23.13 -7.21
C ALA A 162 9.52 -23.60 -7.87
N GLY A 163 8.83 -22.68 -8.57
CA GLY A 163 7.53 -22.92 -9.20
C GLY A 163 6.36 -22.81 -8.21
N VAL A 164 5.47 -21.85 -8.47
CA VAL A 164 4.31 -21.54 -7.63
C VAL A 164 3.37 -22.73 -7.40
N ASP A 165 3.21 -23.63 -8.38
CA ASP A 165 2.37 -24.84 -8.25
C ASP A 165 2.88 -25.85 -7.22
N SER A 166 4.19 -25.79 -6.91
CA SER A 166 4.84 -26.56 -5.84
C SER A 166 4.70 -25.85 -4.50
N ILE A 167 4.79 -24.51 -4.49
CA ILE A 167 4.70 -23.70 -3.26
C ILE A 167 3.28 -23.64 -2.72
N GLU A 168 2.25 -23.48 -3.55
CA GLU A 168 0.84 -23.42 -3.11
C GLU A 168 0.40 -24.68 -2.34
N LYS A 169 1.03 -25.84 -2.61
CA LYS A 169 0.74 -27.15 -1.98
C LYS A 169 1.72 -27.52 -0.87
N SER A 170 2.66 -26.64 -0.53
CA SER A 170 3.78 -26.91 0.35
C SER A 170 3.42 -26.95 1.84
N SER A 171 4.35 -27.45 2.67
CA SER A 171 4.25 -27.31 4.14
C SER A 171 4.34 -25.85 4.59
N LEU A 172 5.04 -25.00 3.83
CA LEU A 172 5.18 -23.57 4.12
C LEU A 172 3.80 -22.89 4.13
N VAL A 173 3.01 -23.06 3.07
CA VAL A 173 1.64 -22.48 2.99
C VAL A 173 0.73 -23.07 4.06
N ARG A 174 0.79 -24.38 4.34
CA ARG A 174 0.02 -24.99 5.43
C ARG A 174 0.36 -24.41 6.81
N LYS A 175 1.62 -24.11 7.07
CA LYS A 175 2.09 -23.52 8.34
C LYS A 175 1.68 -22.06 8.47
N ILE A 176 1.77 -21.28 7.39
CA ILE A 176 1.25 -19.91 7.31
C ILE A 176 -0.24 -19.87 7.68
N ASN A 177 -1.07 -20.68 7.03
CA ASN A 177 -2.52 -20.72 7.30
C ASN A 177 -2.87 -21.23 8.71
N ALA A 178 -1.93 -21.90 9.39
CA ALA A 178 -2.05 -22.31 10.79
C ALA A 178 -1.48 -21.29 11.79
N GLY A 179 -0.95 -20.15 11.33
CA GLY A 179 -0.28 -19.14 12.16
C GLY A 179 1.12 -19.53 12.66
N ASP A 180 1.68 -20.64 12.18
CA ASP A 180 3.04 -21.11 12.51
C ASP A 180 4.08 -20.40 11.64
N TYR A 181 4.24 -19.09 11.83
CA TYR A 181 5.15 -18.25 11.03
C TYR A 181 6.62 -18.66 11.19
N HIS A 182 7.08 -18.97 12.41
CA HIS A 182 8.45 -19.46 12.61
C HIS A 182 8.68 -20.82 11.93
N GLY A 183 7.74 -21.76 12.07
CA GLY A 183 7.84 -23.04 11.39
C GLY A 183 7.72 -22.92 9.87
N ALA A 184 6.94 -21.97 9.35
CA ALA A 184 6.88 -21.67 7.91
C ALA A 184 8.20 -21.08 7.40
N ALA A 185 8.84 -20.20 8.17
CA ALA A 185 10.14 -19.63 7.86
C ALA A 185 11.22 -20.72 7.72
N ASP A 186 11.17 -21.78 8.54
CA ASP A 186 12.11 -22.91 8.43
C ASP A 186 11.86 -23.80 7.20
N GLU A 187 10.63 -23.83 6.65
CA GLU A 187 10.34 -24.59 5.43
C GLU A 187 11.06 -24.02 4.20
N PHE A 188 11.40 -22.72 4.15
CA PHE A 188 12.22 -22.13 3.08
C PHE A 188 13.55 -22.90 2.90
N LEU A 189 14.19 -23.30 3.99
CA LEU A 189 15.50 -23.97 3.99
C LEU A 189 15.47 -25.36 3.31
N ARG A 190 14.28 -25.92 3.05
CA ARG A 190 14.12 -27.22 2.37
C ARG A 190 14.20 -27.14 0.86
N TRP A 191 14.06 -25.94 0.29
CA TRP A 191 14.02 -25.67 -1.15
C TRP A 191 15.40 -25.30 -1.70
N ASP A 192 16.44 -25.99 -1.22
CA ASP A 192 17.84 -25.69 -1.51
C ASP A 192 18.56 -26.76 -2.36
N LYS A 193 17.79 -27.68 -2.94
CA LYS A 193 18.29 -28.80 -3.75
C LYS A 193 17.78 -28.74 -5.18
N ALA A 194 18.64 -29.13 -6.12
CA ALA A 194 18.29 -29.31 -7.53
C ALA A 194 18.70 -30.71 -8.01
N ASN A 195 18.13 -31.15 -9.13
CA ASN A 195 18.55 -32.39 -9.77
C ASN A 195 19.81 -32.16 -10.60
N VAL A 196 20.93 -32.75 -10.19
CA VAL A 196 22.19 -32.72 -10.92
C VAL A 196 22.48 -34.14 -11.40
N ARG A 197 22.32 -34.37 -12.72
CA ARG A 197 22.58 -35.66 -13.39
C ARG A 197 21.81 -36.85 -12.77
N GLY A 198 20.54 -36.63 -12.41
CA GLY A 198 19.66 -37.63 -11.81
C GLY A 198 19.71 -37.68 -10.27
N ILE A 199 20.61 -36.93 -9.62
CA ILE A 199 20.79 -36.96 -8.17
C ILE A 199 20.32 -35.63 -7.57
N LEU A 200 19.53 -35.67 -6.50
CA LEU A 200 19.08 -34.48 -5.78
C LEU A 200 20.21 -33.97 -4.86
N VAL A 201 20.85 -32.86 -5.24
CA VAL A 201 22.03 -32.30 -4.55
C VAL A 201 21.71 -30.92 -4.00
N GLN A 202 22.17 -30.63 -2.79
CA GLN A 202 22.10 -29.29 -2.16
C GLN A 202 23.03 -28.32 -2.89
N LEU A 203 22.51 -27.17 -3.31
CA LEU A 203 23.29 -26.15 -4.03
C LEU A 203 23.58 -24.94 -3.13
N PRO A 204 24.86 -24.58 -2.90
CA PRO A 204 25.22 -23.43 -2.05
C PRO A 204 24.67 -22.07 -2.52
N GLY A 205 24.31 -21.95 -3.80
CA GLY A 205 23.57 -20.80 -4.32
C GLY A 205 22.14 -20.74 -3.76
N LEU A 206 21.39 -21.84 -3.90
CA LEU A 206 20.04 -21.95 -3.38
C LEU A 206 20.02 -21.83 -1.85
N THR A 207 20.92 -22.52 -1.12
CA THR A 207 20.96 -22.43 0.36
C THR A 207 21.11 -20.98 0.84
N ARG A 208 21.98 -20.17 0.22
CA ARG A 208 22.12 -18.73 0.54
C ARG A 208 20.84 -17.94 0.23
N ARG A 209 20.21 -18.19 -0.92
CA ARG A 209 18.95 -17.55 -1.31
C ARG A 209 17.82 -17.89 -0.34
N ARG A 210 17.63 -19.17 0.02
CA ARG A 210 16.64 -19.63 1.00
C ARG A 210 16.86 -19.03 2.39
N GLN A 211 18.11 -18.83 2.81
CA GLN A 211 18.43 -18.14 4.06
C GLN A 211 18.02 -16.66 4.03
N ALA A 212 18.27 -15.96 2.92
CA ALA A 212 17.88 -14.56 2.77
C ALA A 212 16.35 -14.39 2.67
N GLU A 213 15.65 -15.26 1.94
CA GLU A 213 14.17 -15.27 1.89
C GLU A 213 13.56 -15.57 3.26
N ARG A 214 14.11 -16.55 4.02
CA ARG A 214 13.73 -16.81 5.41
C ARG A 214 13.94 -15.60 6.32
N GLN A 215 15.08 -14.90 6.18
CA GLN A 215 15.36 -13.69 6.95
C GLN A 215 14.35 -12.58 6.61
N LEU A 216 14.09 -12.35 5.32
CA LEU A 216 13.10 -11.37 4.85
C LEU A 216 11.70 -11.66 5.44
N PHE A 217 11.27 -12.92 5.40
CA PHE A 217 9.99 -13.37 5.96
C PHE A 217 9.88 -13.07 7.47
N LEU A 218 10.96 -13.27 8.23
CA LEU A 218 11.00 -13.09 9.68
C LEU A 218 11.16 -11.65 10.16
N LEU A 219 11.40 -10.66 9.27
CA LEU A 219 11.64 -9.27 9.68
C LEU A 219 10.40 -8.55 10.25
N ASP A 220 9.19 -9.06 9.95
CA ASP A 220 7.91 -8.54 10.49
C ASP A 220 7.10 -9.62 11.24
N SER A 221 7.73 -10.72 11.67
CA SER A 221 7.07 -11.86 12.36
C SER A 221 7.12 -11.77 13.89
#